data_AF-A0A3P1SE99-F1
#
_entry.id   AF-A0A3P1SE99-F1
#
_cell.length_a   1.000
_cell.length_b   1.000
_cell.length_c   1.000
_cell.angle_alpha   90.00
_cell.angle_beta   90.00
_cell.angle_gamma   90.00
#
_symmetry.space_group_name_H-M   'P 1'
#
loop_
_entity.id
_entity.type
_entity.pdbx_description
1 polymer ?
#
loop_
_entity_poly.entity_id
_entity_poly.type
_entity_poly.pdbx_seq_one_letter_code
_entity_poly.pdbx_strand_id
1 'polypeptide(L)'
;MKSRGRSTAFLLCFALVLASCSASDAGDISSPEEATPAPQSSNQGLEGATSIPQIVLSDALPQKNQDRWVLPTDAYRGRAVGNYVENAKIVAEVHCMQQKGYADFPLHIKLFQPEDEVYPWGSSKKIFNEGIASRFGYRLDGNNSYVEGAPPPDTYASTLGGDAEQHLEQCRESAMQRITPDEYEALKKEMQRVSSLKEIPQTEEEARALLGEDPRSDAERQLGRLALDLQQPGLLDAAQKWRECMAPLGIADLPEFPWETASYDLPISLQDRWNWDTGGTPSQEEVQYAVHDANCRRSSGWFDTLYEEEWKLCEEFVTAHRAELAPLLERQRQHVKNATEVYLENGYGQ
;
A
#
# COMPACT_ATOMS: atom_id res chain seq x y z
N MET A 1 -36.82 -3.20 -31.14
CA MET A 1 -37.17 -2.74 -29.77
C MET A 1 -36.60 -3.73 -28.76
N LYS A 2 -35.95 -3.18 -27.73
CA LYS A 2 -35.44 -3.81 -26.49
C LYS A 2 -34.21 -4.74 -26.57
N SER A 3 -33.07 -4.06 -26.45
CA SER A 3 -31.82 -4.49 -25.81
C SER A 3 -32.07 -5.25 -24.49
N ARG A 4 -31.35 -6.35 -24.30
CA ARG A 4 -31.16 -7.05 -23.01
C ARG A 4 -29.76 -6.71 -22.51
N GLY A 5 -29.69 -5.89 -21.46
CA GLY A 5 -28.48 -5.66 -20.70
C GLY A 5 -28.09 -6.92 -19.93
N ARG A 6 -26.82 -7.31 -20.03
CA ARG A 6 -26.17 -8.27 -19.14
C ARG A 6 -25.52 -7.45 -18.02
N SER A 7 -26.12 -7.47 -16.84
CA SER A 7 -25.46 -7.02 -15.61
C SER A 7 -24.45 -8.07 -15.18
N THR A 8 -23.17 -7.72 -15.23
CA THR A 8 -22.08 -8.41 -14.55
C THR A 8 -22.09 -8.01 -13.08
N ALA A 9 -22.55 -8.91 -12.21
CA ALA A 9 -22.43 -8.76 -10.77
C ALA A 9 -20.98 -9.12 -10.37
N PHE A 10 -20.25 -8.12 -9.87
CA PHE A 10 -18.97 -8.32 -9.18
C PHE A 10 -19.26 -8.86 -7.78
N LEU A 11 -18.96 -10.14 -7.55
CA LEU A 11 -18.97 -10.76 -6.22
C LEU A 11 -17.70 -10.33 -5.48
N LEU A 12 -17.87 -9.48 -4.45
CA LEU A 12 -16.86 -9.21 -3.43
C LEU A 12 -16.77 -10.43 -2.50
N CYS A 13 -15.73 -11.24 -2.68
CA CYS A 13 -15.39 -12.32 -1.76
C CYS A 13 -14.75 -11.74 -0.48
N PHE A 14 -15.52 -11.62 0.60
CA PHE A 14 -14.98 -11.58 1.96
C PHE A 14 -14.69 -13.02 2.40
N ALA A 15 -13.40 -13.39 2.45
CA ALA A 15 -12.98 -14.68 3.01
C ALA A 15 -13.06 -14.62 4.54
N LEU A 16 -14.16 -15.14 5.08
CA LEU A 16 -14.28 -15.53 6.50
C LEU A 16 -13.60 -16.89 6.67
N VAL A 17 -12.39 -16.92 7.24
CA VAL A 17 -11.73 -18.16 7.66
C VAL A 17 -12.27 -18.56 9.02
N LEU A 18 -13.23 -19.48 9.04
CA LEU A 18 -13.65 -20.19 10.24
C LEU A 18 -12.74 -21.41 10.43
N ALA A 19 -11.98 -21.41 11.52
CA ALA A 19 -11.21 -22.55 11.99
C ALA A 19 -12.14 -23.72 12.33
N SER A 20 -11.91 -24.87 11.70
CA SER A 20 -12.57 -26.13 12.00
C SER A 20 -11.52 -27.13 12.48
N CYS A 21 -11.51 -27.38 13.79
CA CYS A 21 -10.81 -28.50 14.40
C CYS A 21 -11.46 -29.83 14.00
N SER A 22 -10.66 -30.81 13.58
CA SER A 22 -10.99 -32.24 13.73
C SER A 22 -9.70 -33.03 13.87
N ALA A 23 -9.61 -33.82 14.94
CA ALA A 23 -8.49 -34.69 15.27
C ALA A 23 -8.72 -36.13 14.81
N SER A 24 -7.64 -36.93 14.83
CA SER A 24 -7.46 -38.37 14.57
C SER A 24 -7.33 -38.80 13.09
N ASP A 25 -6.39 -39.66 12.67
CA ASP A 25 -5.74 -40.77 13.41
C ASP A 25 -4.35 -41.16 12.81
N ALA A 26 -3.63 -41.98 13.58
CA ALA A 26 -2.20 -42.31 13.50
C ALA A 26 -1.71 -43.14 12.30
N GLY A 27 -0.42 -43.00 11.98
CA GLY A 27 0.33 -43.84 11.05
C GLY A 27 1.84 -43.69 11.23
N ASP A 28 2.38 -44.55 12.08
CA ASP A 28 3.77 -44.66 12.56
C ASP A 28 4.74 -45.23 11.49
N ILE A 29 5.85 -44.54 11.16
CA ILE A 29 7.08 -45.14 10.62
C ILE A 29 8.31 -44.35 11.11
N SER A 30 9.28 -45.10 11.61
CA SER A 30 10.46 -44.73 12.39
C SER A 30 11.73 -44.40 11.56
N SER A 31 12.45 -43.34 12.00
CA SER A 31 13.93 -43.11 12.15
C SER A 31 14.94 -43.39 11.01
N PRO A 32 16.21 -42.88 11.04
CA PRO A 32 16.85 -41.85 11.91
C PRO A 32 17.68 -40.76 11.14
N GLU A 33 18.26 -39.81 11.91
CA GLU A 33 19.46 -38.99 11.62
C GLU A 33 19.40 -37.89 10.54
N GLU A 34 19.36 -36.61 10.97
CA GLU A 34 20.55 -35.76 11.13
C GLU A 34 20.12 -34.42 11.77
N ALA A 35 20.68 -34.10 12.93
CA ALA A 35 20.42 -32.83 13.61
C ALA A 35 21.06 -31.68 12.82
N THR A 36 20.25 -30.94 12.06
CA THR A 36 20.66 -29.67 11.47
C THR A 36 20.76 -28.65 12.61
N PRO A 37 21.89 -27.93 12.78
CA PRO A 37 21.98 -26.90 13.80
C PRO A 37 21.00 -25.77 13.46
N ALA A 38 20.33 -25.26 14.48
CA ALA A 38 19.42 -24.12 14.41
C ALA A 38 20.03 -22.96 13.61
N PRO A 39 19.25 -22.25 12.77
CA PRO A 39 19.76 -21.08 12.08
C PRO A 39 20.18 -20.06 13.14
N GLN A 40 21.46 -19.70 13.10
CA GLN A 40 22.06 -18.72 13.98
C GLN A 40 21.34 -17.39 13.77
N SER A 41 20.64 -16.94 14.81
CA SER A 41 20.10 -15.59 14.93
C SER A 41 21.25 -14.60 14.79
N SER A 42 21.30 -13.95 13.64
CA SER A 42 22.15 -12.79 13.41
C SER A 42 21.22 -11.58 13.39
N ASN A 43 21.41 -10.70 14.38
CA ASN A 43 20.80 -9.38 14.44
C ASN A 43 21.31 -8.51 13.27
N GLN A 44 20.89 -8.84 12.04
CA GLN A 44 21.20 -8.06 10.83
C GLN A 44 20.20 -6.92 10.57
N GLY A 45 19.28 -6.64 11.51
CA GLY A 45 18.29 -5.56 11.37
C GLY A 45 18.79 -4.17 11.77
N LEU A 46 20.06 -3.99 12.18
CA LEU A 46 20.57 -2.74 12.78
C LEU A 46 21.55 -1.94 11.92
N GLU A 47 21.90 -2.40 10.72
CA GLU A 47 22.76 -1.62 9.83
C GLU A 47 21.91 -0.68 8.97
N GLY A 48 21.75 0.59 9.37
CA GLY A 48 21.42 1.64 8.40
C GLY A 48 20.86 2.98 8.87
N ALA A 49 20.12 3.08 9.97
CA ALA A 49 19.53 4.36 10.38
C ALA A 49 19.26 4.42 11.89
N THR A 50 20.12 5.12 12.64
CA THR A 50 19.91 5.37 14.08
C THR A 50 19.02 6.59 14.35
N SER A 51 18.77 7.44 13.35
CA SER A 51 17.95 8.66 13.50
C SER A 51 16.53 8.48 13.00
N ILE A 52 15.55 8.73 13.87
CA ILE A 52 14.14 8.82 13.49
C ILE A 52 13.95 9.95 12.46
N PRO A 53 13.28 9.71 11.31
CA PRO A 53 12.98 10.74 10.34
C PRO A 53 11.96 11.73 10.90
N GLN A 54 12.17 13.02 10.62
CA GLN A 54 11.23 14.08 10.98
C GLN A 54 10.15 14.18 9.89
N ILE A 55 8.93 13.75 10.22
CA ILE A 55 7.77 13.90 9.34
C ILE A 55 7.16 15.29 9.57
N VAL A 56 7.31 16.17 8.59
CA VAL A 56 6.78 17.54 8.65
C VAL A 56 5.49 17.64 7.83
N LEU A 57 4.38 17.90 8.53
CA LEU A 57 3.06 18.06 7.94
C LEU A 57 2.67 19.54 7.85
N SER A 58 2.64 20.07 6.63
CA SER A 58 2.30 21.45 6.33
C SER A 58 0.95 21.52 5.62
N ASP A 59 0.18 22.58 5.91
CA ASP A 59 -1.01 22.94 5.14
C ASP A 59 -0.67 23.84 3.93
N ALA A 60 0.55 24.35 3.84
CA ALA A 60 1.00 25.11 2.69
C ALA A 60 1.11 24.22 1.44
N LEU A 61 0.86 24.80 0.28
CA LEU A 61 1.11 24.11 -1.00
C LEU A 61 2.60 23.75 -1.09
N PRO A 62 2.93 22.49 -1.44
CA PRO A 62 4.32 22.08 -1.58
C PRO A 62 4.96 22.76 -2.78
N GLN A 63 6.28 22.65 -2.91
CA GLN A 63 6.94 22.98 -4.17
C GLN A 63 6.66 21.87 -5.19
N LYS A 64 6.33 22.25 -6.43
CA LYS A 64 6.21 21.31 -7.55
C LYS A 64 7.48 20.48 -7.69
N ASN A 65 7.32 19.16 -7.73
CA ASN A 65 8.40 18.22 -8.01
C ASN A 65 7.84 17.04 -8.80
N GLN A 66 7.96 17.12 -10.13
CA GLN A 66 7.41 16.14 -11.04
C GLN A 66 8.14 14.78 -10.98
N ASP A 67 9.45 14.79 -10.74
CA ASP A 67 10.24 13.55 -10.66
C ASP A 67 9.88 12.70 -9.43
N ARG A 68 9.24 13.33 -8.44
CA ARG A 68 8.71 12.70 -7.23
C ARG A 68 7.18 12.66 -7.20
N TRP A 69 6.53 13.17 -8.25
CA TRP A 69 5.08 13.32 -8.37
C TRP A 69 4.41 13.97 -7.15
N VAL A 70 5.06 15.01 -6.61
CA VAL A 70 4.55 15.73 -5.45
C VAL A 70 3.29 16.49 -5.83
N LEU A 71 2.20 16.27 -5.12
CA LEU A 71 0.90 16.91 -5.32
C LEU A 71 0.44 17.66 -4.06
N PRO A 72 -0.38 18.72 -4.20
CA PRO A 72 -0.96 19.46 -3.08
C PRO A 72 -1.70 18.60 -2.04
N THR A 73 -2.25 17.46 -2.47
CA THR A 73 -3.01 16.57 -1.58
C THR A 73 -2.15 15.61 -0.76
N ASP A 74 -0.84 15.52 -1.00
CA ASP A 74 0.01 14.48 -0.41
C ASP A 74 0.05 14.54 1.12
N ALA A 75 0.10 15.76 1.68
CA ALA A 75 0.05 16.00 3.12
C ALA A 75 -1.27 15.54 3.77
N TYR A 76 -2.32 15.32 2.99
CA TYR A 76 -3.63 14.89 3.48
C TYR A 76 -3.90 13.42 3.17
N ARG A 77 -3.36 12.87 2.07
CA ARG A 77 -3.51 11.45 1.72
C ARG A 77 -2.77 10.52 2.69
N GLY A 78 -1.78 11.04 3.42
CA GLY A 78 -1.24 10.38 4.59
C GLY A 78 -0.44 9.12 4.30
N ARG A 79 0.05 8.88 3.06
CA ARG A 79 0.86 7.68 2.76
C ARG A 79 2.20 7.67 3.49
N ALA A 80 2.88 8.82 3.56
CA ALA A 80 4.10 9.01 4.35
C ALA A 80 3.88 8.75 5.84
N VAL A 81 2.83 9.38 6.38
CA VAL A 81 2.39 9.21 7.77
C VAL A 81 1.99 7.76 8.02
N GLY A 82 1.28 7.15 7.09
CA GLY A 82 0.79 5.78 7.12
C GLY A 82 1.91 4.80 7.37
N ASN A 83 2.91 4.66 6.50
CA ASN A 83 3.95 3.65 6.79
C ASN A 83 4.83 4.05 7.98
N TYR A 84 5.00 5.34 8.31
CA TYR A 84 5.67 5.73 9.56
C TYR A 84 4.91 5.24 10.80
N VAL A 85 3.59 5.39 10.81
CA VAL A 85 2.69 4.94 11.88
C VAL A 85 2.59 3.42 11.93
N GLU A 86 2.44 2.75 10.79
CA GLU A 86 2.40 1.28 10.73
C GLU A 86 3.72 0.64 11.18
N ASN A 87 4.86 1.21 10.77
CA ASN A 87 6.16 0.74 11.23
C ASN A 87 6.32 0.91 12.75
N ALA A 88 5.77 1.99 13.34
CA ALA A 88 5.77 2.17 14.80
C ALA A 88 4.86 1.15 15.50
N LYS A 89 3.69 0.82 14.92
CA LYS A 89 2.81 -0.25 15.42
C LYS A 89 3.55 -1.58 15.45
N ILE A 90 4.30 -1.90 14.39
CA ILE A 90 5.12 -3.13 14.32
C ILE A 90 6.24 -3.13 15.39
N VAL A 91 6.91 -1.99 15.63
CA VAL A 91 7.90 -1.89 16.72
C VAL A 91 7.25 -2.15 18.09
N ALA A 92 6.09 -1.55 18.36
CA ALA A 92 5.36 -1.79 19.60
C ALA A 92 4.88 -3.25 19.74
N GLU A 93 4.42 -3.86 18.64
CA GLU A 93 4.02 -5.26 18.56
C GLU A 93 5.18 -6.19 18.96
N VAL A 94 6.34 -6.03 18.31
CA VAL A 94 7.55 -6.82 18.57
C VAL A 94 7.98 -6.69 20.03
N HIS A 95 8.03 -5.47 20.56
CA HIS A 95 8.41 -5.25 21.96
C HIS A 95 7.43 -5.89 22.94
N CYS A 96 6.13 -5.78 22.68
CA CYS A 96 5.09 -6.42 23.48
C CYS A 96 5.21 -7.95 23.47
N MET A 97 5.48 -8.56 22.30
CA MET A 97 5.71 -10.00 22.19
C MET A 97 6.94 -10.46 22.99
N GLN A 98 8.04 -9.68 22.93
CA GLN A 98 9.23 -9.95 23.73
C GLN A 98 8.94 -9.89 25.24
N GLN A 99 8.14 -8.92 25.69
CA GLN A 99 7.71 -8.83 27.10
C GLN A 99 6.81 -10.00 27.54
N LYS A 100 6.06 -10.61 26.62
CA LYS A 100 5.22 -11.78 26.87
C LYS A 100 5.98 -13.12 26.84
N GLY A 101 7.30 -13.08 26.69
CA GLY A 101 8.17 -14.26 26.75
C GLY A 101 8.65 -14.78 25.40
N TYR A 102 8.27 -14.13 24.29
CA TYR A 102 8.77 -14.44 22.95
C TYR A 102 9.99 -13.59 22.63
N ALA A 103 11.09 -13.81 23.37
CA ALA A 103 12.29 -12.95 23.33
C ALA A 103 12.91 -12.81 21.91
N ASP A 104 12.77 -13.84 21.08
CA ASP A 104 13.31 -13.86 19.70
C ASP A 104 12.28 -13.44 18.64
N PHE A 105 11.13 -12.86 19.04
CA PHE A 105 10.12 -12.40 18.08
C PHE A 105 10.73 -11.34 17.14
N PRO A 106 10.78 -11.60 15.81
CA PRO A 106 11.61 -10.82 14.92
C PRO A 106 10.92 -9.54 14.47
N LEU A 107 11.72 -8.48 14.33
CA LEU A 107 11.35 -7.35 13.51
C LEU A 107 11.43 -7.77 12.04
N HIS A 108 10.28 -7.79 11.36
CA HIS A 108 10.17 -8.27 9.98
C HIS A 108 10.24 -7.14 8.93
N ILE A 109 10.39 -5.89 9.37
CA ILE A 109 10.48 -4.70 8.52
C ILE A 109 11.83 -4.01 8.63
N LYS A 110 12.26 -3.35 7.56
CA LYS A 110 13.40 -2.43 7.56
C LYS A 110 12.88 -1.04 7.94
N LEU A 111 13.29 -0.57 9.12
CA LEU A 111 12.90 0.76 9.60
C LEU A 111 13.67 1.86 8.88
N PHE A 112 13.03 3.03 8.79
CA PHE A 112 13.62 4.29 8.34
C PHE A 112 14.39 4.20 7.02
N GLN A 113 13.94 3.33 6.12
CA GLN A 113 14.53 3.25 4.79
C GLN A 113 14.40 4.61 4.09
N PRO A 114 15.41 5.00 3.30
CA PRO A 114 15.31 6.16 2.44
C PRO A 114 14.03 6.10 1.62
N GLU A 115 13.53 7.28 1.28
CA GLU A 115 12.34 7.37 0.46
C GLU A 115 12.49 6.65 -0.87
N ASP A 116 11.51 5.81 -1.15
CA ASP A 116 11.43 5.01 -2.36
C ASP A 116 11.34 5.94 -3.59
N GLU A 117 12.18 5.66 -4.58
CA GLU A 117 12.24 6.39 -5.85
C GLU A 117 11.14 5.97 -6.85
N VAL A 118 10.60 4.76 -6.67
CA VAL A 118 9.51 4.17 -7.42
C VAL A 118 8.16 4.57 -6.80
N TYR A 119 8.10 4.60 -5.48
CA TYR A 119 6.91 5.01 -4.70
C TYR A 119 7.21 6.13 -3.69
N PRO A 120 7.41 7.38 -4.16
CA PRO A 120 7.57 8.53 -3.28
C PRO A 120 6.50 8.59 -2.18
N TRP A 121 6.93 8.94 -0.97
CA TRP A 121 6.11 9.04 0.24
C TRP A 121 5.02 10.11 0.05
N GLY A 122 3.89 9.73 -0.52
CA GLY A 122 2.79 10.67 -0.83
C GLY A 122 2.10 10.37 -2.14
N SER A 123 2.85 9.86 -3.13
CA SER A 123 2.28 9.49 -4.42
C SER A 123 1.42 8.23 -4.29
N SER A 124 0.18 8.31 -4.77
CA SER A 124 -0.65 7.12 -4.99
C SER A 124 -0.23 6.35 -6.25
N LYS A 125 0.71 6.89 -7.03
CA LYS A 125 1.13 6.38 -8.34
C LYS A 125 2.59 6.01 -8.35
N LYS A 126 2.90 4.90 -9.01
CA LYS A 126 4.27 4.52 -9.33
C LYS A 126 4.89 5.54 -10.28
N ILE A 127 6.08 6.04 -9.95
CA ILE A 127 6.86 6.86 -10.89
C ILE A 127 7.33 5.98 -12.03
N PHE A 128 7.08 6.41 -13.26
CA PHE A 128 7.53 5.70 -14.44
C PHE A 128 8.33 6.63 -15.35
N ASN A 129 9.65 6.57 -15.21
CA ASN A 129 10.63 7.27 -16.04
C ASN A 129 11.65 6.26 -16.60
N GLU A 130 12.54 6.71 -17.47
CA GLU A 130 13.56 5.85 -18.10
C GLU A 130 14.42 5.10 -17.07
N GLY A 131 14.82 5.76 -15.98
CA GLY A 131 15.62 5.17 -14.92
C GLY A 131 14.91 3.99 -14.24
N ILE A 132 13.66 4.19 -13.81
CA ILE A 132 12.84 3.14 -13.19
C ILE A 132 12.57 2.01 -14.21
N ALA A 133 12.18 2.36 -15.43
CA ALA A 133 11.87 1.40 -16.48
C ALA A 133 13.08 0.51 -16.84
N SER A 134 14.28 1.08 -16.85
CA SER A 134 15.52 0.36 -17.15
C SER A 134 15.88 -0.71 -16.12
N ARG A 135 15.43 -0.55 -14.87
CA ARG A 135 15.73 -1.47 -13.77
C ARG A 135 14.62 -2.50 -13.54
N PHE A 136 13.37 -2.04 -13.61
CA PHE A 136 12.23 -2.84 -13.15
C PHE A 136 11.25 -3.21 -14.26
N GLY A 137 11.46 -2.74 -15.50
CA GLY A 137 10.51 -2.94 -16.58
C GLY A 137 9.12 -2.42 -16.18
N TYR A 138 8.10 -3.26 -16.32
CA TYR A 138 6.74 -2.96 -15.87
C TYR A 138 6.41 -3.56 -14.49
N ARG A 139 7.36 -4.19 -13.80
CA ARG A 139 7.17 -4.86 -12.51
C ARG A 139 7.42 -3.95 -11.33
N LEU A 140 7.00 -4.36 -10.14
CA LEU A 140 7.37 -3.70 -8.89
C LEU A 140 8.88 -3.79 -8.68
N ASP A 141 9.47 -2.76 -8.10
CA ASP A 141 10.70 -2.95 -7.36
C ASP A 141 10.34 -3.81 -6.14
N GLY A 142 10.91 -5.02 -6.05
CA GLY A 142 10.57 -5.94 -4.96
C GLY A 142 10.54 -5.22 -3.61
N ASN A 143 9.48 -5.42 -2.83
CA ASN A 143 9.18 -4.60 -1.65
C ASN A 143 10.36 -4.60 -0.66
N ASN A 144 11.21 -3.58 -0.73
CA ASN A 144 12.41 -3.48 0.08
C ASN A 144 12.11 -3.12 1.55
N SER A 145 10.84 -2.94 1.90
CA SER A 145 10.41 -2.59 3.27
C SER A 145 10.48 -3.78 4.23
N TYR A 146 10.55 -5.02 3.72
CA TYR A 146 10.63 -6.23 4.55
C TYR A 146 12.06 -6.75 4.66
N VAL A 147 12.39 -7.32 5.83
CA VAL A 147 13.67 -8.03 6.03
C VAL A 147 13.63 -9.32 5.21
N GLU A 148 14.65 -9.52 4.38
CA GLU A 148 14.72 -10.69 3.50
C GLU A 148 14.75 -11.99 4.31
N GLY A 149 13.90 -12.95 3.94
CA GLY A 149 13.76 -14.23 4.65
C GLY A 149 13.02 -14.16 5.99
N ALA A 150 12.59 -12.98 6.45
CA ALA A 150 11.76 -12.88 7.65
C ALA A 150 10.33 -13.38 7.34
N PRO A 151 9.79 -14.34 8.10
CA PRO A 151 8.42 -14.78 7.93
C PRO A 151 7.44 -13.66 8.32
N PRO A 152 6.24 -13.61 7.70
CA PRO A 152 5.16 -12.77 8.20
C PRO A 152 4.89 -13.03 9.69
N PRO A 153 4.52 -12.02 10.48
CA PRO A 153 4.36 -12.14 11.93
C PRO A 153 3.33 -13.21 12.32
N ASP A 154 2.22 -13.33 11.59
CA ASP A 154 1.21 -14.38 11.82
C ASP A 154 1.76 -15.78 11.55
N THR A 155 2.48 -15.93 10.44
CA THR A 155 3.15 -17.19 10.11
C THR A 155 4.15 -17.55 11.20
N TYR A 156 4.97 -16.61 11.66
CA TYR A 156 5.92 -16.84 12.73
C TYR A 156 5.23 -17.23 14.04
N ALA A 157 4.21 -16.49 14.47
CA ALA A 157 3.46 -16.78 15.69
C ALA A 157 2.83 -18.18 15.67
N SER A 158 2.31 -18.62 14.52
CA SER A 158 1.76 -19.97 14.35
C SER A 158 2.80 -21.07 14.60
N THR A 159 4.08 -20.81 14.29
CA THR A 159 5.18 -21.77 14.52
C THR A 159 5.62 -21.85 15.98
N LEU A 160 5.36 -20.81 16.78
CA LEU A 160 5.73 -20.78 18.21
C LEU A 160 4.77 -21.62 19.06
N GLY A 161 3.55 -21.86 18.58
CA GLY A 161 2.51 -22.61 19.29
C GLY A 161 2.02 -21.93 20.58
N GLY A 162 1.19 -22.64 21.34
CA GLY A 162 0.59 -22.12 22.57
C GLY A 162 -0.29 -20.90 22.31
N ASP A 163 -0.19 -19.89 23.17
CA ASP A 163 -1.00 -18.66 23.09
C ASP A 163 -0.36 -17.56 22.21
N ALA A 164 0.64 -17.89 21.39
CA ALA A 164 1.43 -16.89 20.64
C ALA A 164 0.59 -16.04 19.68
N GLU A 165 -0.34 -16.65 18.95
CA GLU A 165 -1.26 -15.93 18.06
C GLU A 165 -2.19 -15.00 18.84
N GLN A 166 -2.72 -15.47 19.98
CA GLN A 166 -3.57 -14.65 20.85
C GLN A 166 -2.79 -13.48 21.46
N HIS A 167 -1.55 -13.72 21.87
CA HIS A 167 -0.66 -12.68 22.39
C HIS A 167 -0.29 -11.66 21.31
N LEU A 168 -0.04 -12.10 20.08
CA LEU A 168 0.22 -11.22 18.95
C LEU A 168 -0.96 -10.28 18.70
N GLU A 169 -2.18 -10.81 18.68
CA GLU A 169 -3.39 -10.00 18.50
C GLU A 169 -3.55 -8.97 19.63
N GLN A 170 -3.34 -9.36 20.89
CA GLN A 170 -3.34 -8.41 22.01
C GLN A 170 -2.29 -7.30 21.86
N CYS A 171 -1.11 -7.65 21.36
CA CYS A 171 -0.04 -6.69 21.13
C CYS A 171 -0.39 -5.71 19.99
N ARG A 172 -1.03 -6.19 18.92
CA ARG A 172 -1.56 -5.34 17.83
C ARG A 172 -2.63 -4.38 18.32
N GLU A 173 -3.61 -4.89 19.07
CA GLU A 173 -4.65 -4.05 19.65
C GLU A 173 -4.05 -2.98 20.56
N SER A 174 -3.09 -3.34 21.42
CA SER A 174 -2.41 -2.39 22.30
C SER A 174 -1.61 -1.33 21.52
N ALA A 175 -0.96 -1.73 20.41
CA ALA A 175 -0.23 -0.80 19.55
C ALA A 175 -1.20 0.19 18.86
N MET A 176 -2.32 -0.30 18.33
CA MET A 176 -3.36 0.55 17.72
C MET A 176 -3.98 1.52 18.73
N GLN A 177 -4.38 1.03 19.90
CA GLN A 177 -4.93 1.87 20.98
C GLN A 177 -4.00 3.03 21.34
N ARG A 178 -2.69 2.77 21.34
CA ARG A 178 -1.68 3.74 21.72
C ARG A 178 -1.37 4.74 20.60
N ILE A 179 -1.24 4.27 19.36
CA ILE A 179 -0.73 5.08 18.25
C ILE A 179 -1.87 5.77 17.49
N THR A 180 -2.95 5.04 17.20
CA THR A 180 -4.13 5.55 16.49
C THR A 180 -5.43 5.30 17.29
N PRO A 181 -5.57 5.90 18.49
CA PRO A 181 -6.70 5.63 19.39
C PRO A 181 -8.08 5.91 18.77
N ASP A 182 -8.19 6.92 17.92
CA ASP A 182 -9.42 7.26 17.22
C ASP A 182 -9.81 6.21 16.16
N GLU A 183 -8.84 5.66 15.44
CA GLU A 183 -9.05 4.54 14.52
C GLU A 183 -9.43 3.26 15.28
N TYR A 184 -8.76 2.99 16.40
CA TYR A 184 -9.07 1.84 17.25
C TYR A 184 -10.51 1.88 17.76
N GLU A 185 -10.95 3.02 18.31
CA GLU A 185 -12.32 3.17 18.80
C GLU A 185 -13.36 3.10 17.66
N ALA A 186 -13.04 3.63 16.48
CA ALA A 186 -13.90 3.50 15.30
C ALA A 186 -14.04 2.04 14.85
N LEU A 187 -12.93 1.30 14.76
CA LEU A 187 -12.91 -0.11 14.40
C LEU A 187 -13.70 -0.95 15.41
N LYS A 188 -13.47 -0.71 16.71
CA LYS A 188 -14.18 -1.42 17.79
C LYS A 188 -15.69 -1.19 17.73
N LYS A 189 -16.13 0.04 17.49
CA LYS A 189 -17.55 0.37 17.29
C LYS A 189 -18.13 -0.35 16.08
N GLU A 190 -17.37 -0.43 14.99
CA GLU A 190 -17.79 -1.12 13.77
C GLU A 190 -17.86 -2.65 13.96
N MET A 191 -16.89 -3.25 14.65
CA MET A 191 -16.93 -4.67 15.01
C MET A 191 -18.11 -5.01 15.93
N GLN A 192 -18.43 -4.14 16.90
CA GLN A 192 -19.63 -4.27 17.73
C GLN A 192 -20.90 -4.19 16.90
N ARG A 193 -20.95 -3.27 15.93
CA ARG A 193 -22.08 -3.14 15.00
C ARG A 193 -22.24 -4.42 14.18
N VAL A 194 -21.18 -4.89 13.52
CA VAL A 194 -21.17 -6.09 12.67
C VAL A 194 -21.55 -7.35 13.47
N SER A 195 -20.97 -7.54 14.66
CA SER A 195 -21.30 -8.70 15.52
C SER A 195 -22.73 -8.70 16.06
N SER A 196 -23.38 -7.52 16.11
CA SER A 196 -24.80 -7.40 16.48
C SER A 196 -25.77 -7.68 15.32
N LEU A 197 -25.27 -7.81 14.09
CA LEU A 197 -26.10 -8.13 12.92
C LEU A 197 -26.64 -9.55 13.05
N LYS A 198 -27.97 -9.67 13.01
CA LYS A 198 -28.66 -10.97 13.05
C LYS A 198 -28.62 -11.71 11.72
N GLU A 199 -28.57 -10.96 10.63
CA GLU A 199 -28.57 -11.46 9.25
C GLU A 199 -27.54 -10.67 8.44
N ILE A 200 -26.84 -11.37 7.56
CA ILE A 200 -25.92 -10.75 6.61
C ILE A 200 -26.78 -10.05 5.55
N PRO A 201 -26.55 -8.76 5.25
CA PRO A 201 -27.27 -8.07 4.18
C PRO A 201 -27.16 -8.86 2.87
N GLN A 202 -28.29 -9.09 2.22
CA GLN A 202 -28.37 -9.85 0.96
C GLN A 202 -28.31 -8.92 -0.25
N THR A 203 -28.48 -7.61 -0.04
CA THR A 203 -28.39 -6.59 -1.09
C THR A 203 -27.39 -5.48 -0.74
N GLU A 204 -26.87 -4.80 -1.76
CA GLU A 204 -26.01 -3.62 -1.58
C GLU A 204 -26.76 -2.47 -0.89
N GLU A 205 -28.08 -2.36 -1.11
CA GLU A 205 -28.92 -1.35 -0.46
C GLU A 205 -29.09 -1.65 1.04
N GLU A 206 -29.31 -2.91 1.41
CA GLU A 206 -29.30 -3.35 2.81
C GLU A 206 -27.92 -3.17 3.44
N ALA A 207 -26.85 -3.54 2.75
CA ALA A 207 -25.49 -3.35 3.24
C ALA A 207 -25.21 -1.86 3.47
N ARG A 208 -25.59 -0.99 2.53
CA ARG A 208 -25.42 0.46 2.63
C ARG A 208 -26.28 1.09 3.71
N ALA A 209 -27.50 0.59 3.92
CA ALA A 209 -28.37 1.02 5.02
C ALA A 209 -27.84 0.56 6.39
N LEU A 210 -27.06 -0.53 6.42
CA LEU A 210 -26.39 -1.03 7.62
C LEU A 210 -25.07 -0.30 7.89
N LEU A 211 -24.34 0.11 6.85
CA LEU A 211 -23.18 0.98 6.99
C LEU A 211 -23.68 2.29 7.64
N GLY A 212 -23.18 2.58 8.84
CA GLY A 212 -23.51 3.83 9.52
C GLY A 212 -23.06 5.05 8.71
N GLU A 213 -23.39 6.24 9.18
CA GLU A 213 -22.84 7.46 8.58
C GLU A 213 -21.31 7.40 8.59
N ASP A 214 -20.71 7.59 7.43
CA ASP A 214 -19.26 7.69 7.29
C ASP A 214 -18.79 8.90 8.12
N PRO A 215 -17.98 8.68 9.17
CA PRO A 215 -17.61 9.74 10.12
C PRO A 215 -16.67 10.78 9.50
N ARG A 216 -16.15 10.51 8.29
CA ARG A 216 -15.30 11.43 7.53
C ARG A 216 -16.08 12.64 7.06
N SER A 217 -15.42 13.79 6.96
CA SER A 217 -16.01 14.98 6.33
C SER A 217 -16.29 14.74 4.85
N ASP A 218 -17.11 15.60 4.23
CA ASP A 218 -17.36 15.48 2.80
C ASP A 218 -16.08 15.67 1.98
N ALA A 219 -15.26 16.66 2.35
CA ALA A 219 -13.92 16.85 1.79
C ALA A 219 -13.03 15.59 1.95
N GLU A 220 -13.00 14.96 3.13
CA GLU A 220 -12.21 13.73 3.33
C GLU A 220 -12.68 12.58 2.42
N ARG A 221 -13.99 12.42 2.23
CA ARG A 221 -14.55 11.41 1.30
C ARG A 221 -14.24 11.72 -0.16
N GLN A 222 -14.35 12.99 -0.55
CA GLN A 222 -14.03 13.44 -1.91
C GLN A 222 -12.54 13.30 -2.21
N LEU A 223 -11.66 13.59 -1.25
CA LEU A 223 -10.21 13.45 -1.37
C LEU A 223 -9.81 12.03 -1.79
N GLY A 224 -10.42 11.01 -1.18
CA GLY A 224 -10.17 9.60 -1.51
C GLY A 224 -10.68 9.16 -2.89
N ARG A 225 -11.48 10.00 -3.55
CA ARG A 225 -12.03 9.77 -4.90
C ARG A 225 -11.53 10.78 -5.92
N LEU A 226 -10.62 11.66 -5.52
CA LEU A 226 -10.09 12.70 -6.39
C LEU A 226 -9.26 12.06 -7.50
N ALA A 227 -9.81 12.07 -8.70
CA ALA A 227 -9.24 11.47 -9.89
C ALA A 227 -9.38 12.44 -11.07
N LEU A 228 -8.35 12.47 -11.91
CA LEU A 228 -8.35 13.28 -13.12
C LEU A 228 -9.17 12.61 -14.23
N ASP A 229 -9.96 13.39 -14.95
CA ASP A 229 -10.54 12.94 -16.21
C ASP A 229 -9.46 12.90 -17.31
N LEU A 230 -9.16 11.70 -17.80
CA LEU A 230 -8.17 11.47 -18.85
C LEU A 230 -8.68 11.84 -20.26
N GLN A 231 -9.97 12.14 -20.41
CA GLN A 231 -10.60 12.53 -21.68
C GLN A 231 -10.42 14.02 -22.00
N GLN A 232 -9.65 14.74 -21.20
CA GLN A 232 -9.37 16.16 -21.46
C GLN A 232 -8.57 16.34 -22.76
N PRO A 233 -8.86 17.37 -23.57
CA PRO A 233 -8.27 17.52 -24.91
C PRO A 233 -6.73 17.44 -24.95
N GLY A 234 -6.04 18.08 -23.99
CA GLY A 234 -4.57 18.04 -23.92
C GLY A 234 -4.01 16.63 -23.66
N LEU A 235 -4.71 15.83 -22.86
CA LEU A 235 -4.35 14.44 -22.59
C LEU A 235 -4.66 13.54 -23.78
N LEU A 236 -5.79 13.74 -24.47
CA LEU A 236 -6.11 13.01 -25.71
C LEU A 236 -5.03 13.24 -26.78
N ASP A 237 -4.62 14.49 -26.98
CA ASP A 237 -3.58 14.84 -27.96
C ASP A 237 -2.23 14.20 -27.61
N ALA A 238 -1.85 14.21 -26.32
CA ALA A 238 -0.62 13.58 -25.85
C ALA A 238 -0.69 12.05 -25.96
N ALA A 239 -1.83 11.44 -25.65
CA ALA A 239 -2.05 10.01 -25.77
C ALA A 239 -1.94 9.53 -27.22
N GLN A 240 -2.49 10.29 -28.17
CA GLN A 240 -2.35 9.97 -29.58
C GLN A 240 -0.87 9.97 -30.03
N LYS A 241 -0.11 10.99 -29.65
CA LYS A 241 1.35 11.05 -29.93
C LYS A 241 2.10 9.90 -29.29
N TRP A 242 1.73 9.52 -28.06
CA TRP A 242 2.29 8.35 -27.39
C TRP A 242 2.01 7.07 -28.16
N ARG A 243 0.78 6.85 -28.64
CA ARG A 243 0.43 5.67 -29.46
C ARG A 243 1.23 5.61 -30.75
N GLU A 244 1.40 6.75 -31.43
CA GLU A 244 2.23 6.85 -32.64
C GLU A 244 3.69 6.45 -32.34
N CYS A 245 4.22 6.89 -31.20
CA CYS A 245 5.56 6.52 -30.73
C CYS A 245 5.68 5.03 -30.34
N MET A 246 4.63 4.45 -29.77
CA MET A 246 4.59 3.03 -29.35
C MET A 246 4.29 2.06 -30.51
N ALA A 247 3.70 2.53 -31.61
CA ALA A 247 3.30 1.72 -32.76
C ALA A 247 4.40 0.78 -33.31
N PRO A 248 5.69 1.18 -33.38
CA PRO A 248 6.76 0.30 -33.87
C PRO A 248 6.96 -0.98 -33.04
N LEU A 249 6.52 -1.01 -31.78
CA LEU A 249 6.62 -2.20 -30.93
C LEU A 249 5.61 -3.29 -31.30
N GLY A 250 4.61 -2.99 -32.14
CA GLY A 250 3.67 -3.99 -32.66
C GLY A 250 2.76 -4.63 -31.59
N ILE A 251 2.50 -3.93 -30.49
CA ILE A 251 1.62 -4.40 -29.41
C ILE A 251 0.19 -4.48 -29.96
N ALA A 252 -0.37 -5.69 -30.02
CA ALA A 252 -1.65 -5.96 -30.71
C ALA A 252 -2.85 -5.26 -30.07
N ASP A 253 -2.83 -5.17 -28.74
CA ASP A 253 -3.86 -4.59 -27.88
C ASP A 253 -3.38 -3.28 -27.22
N LEU A 254 -2.61 -2.47 -27.98
CA LEU A 254 -2.14 -1.16 -27.50
C LEU A 254 -3.34 -0.25 -27.14
N PRO A 255 -3.47 0.20 -25.88
CA PRO A 255 -4.62 0.98 -25.42
C PRO A 255 -4.64 2.41 -25.99
N GLU A 256 -5.73 3.13 -25.70
CA GLU A 256 -5.91 4.53 -26.09
C GLU A 256 -4.97 5.48 -25.33
N PHE A 257 -4.73 5.19 -24.05
CA PHE A 257 -3.88 5.94 -23.14
C PHE A 257 -2.77 5.06 -22.56
N PRO A 258 -1.65 5.64 -22.13
CA PRO A 258 -0.66 4.92 -21.35
C PRO A 258 -1.28 4.29 -20.10
N TRP A 259 -1.03 2.99 -19.88
CA TRP A 259 -1.55 2.25 -18.72
C TRP A 259 -0.83 2.65 -17.42
N GLU A 260 -1.44 2.32 -16.29
CA GLU A 260 -0.80 2.42 -14.98
C GLU A 260 0.24 1.29 -14.82
N THR A 261 1.48 1.64 -14.48
CA THR A 261 2.57 0.66 -14.42
C THR A 261 2.52 -0.17 -13.14
N ALA A 262 3.02 -1.40 -13.20
CA ALA A 262 2.87 -2.40 -12.13
C ALA A 262 1.40 -2.69 -11.74
N SER A 263 0.49 -2.58 -12.71
CA SER A 263 -0.92 -2.96 -12.58
C SER A 263 -1.31 -3.97 -13.65
N TYR A 264 -2.46 -4.62 -13.46
CA TYR A 264 -3.04 -5.52 -14.46
C TYR A 264 -3.64 -4.78 -15.67
N ASP A 265 -3.52 -3.45 -15.74
CA ASP A 265 -3.87 -2.66 -16.94
C ASP A 265 -2.81 -2.77 -18.05
N LEU A 266 -1.66 -3.42 -17.78
CA LEU A 266 -0.68 -3.80 -18.81
C LEU A 266 -1.40 -4.58 -19.94
N PRO A 267 -1.11 -4.33 -21.23
CA PRO A 267 -1.75 -5.07 -22.32
C PRO A 267 -1.63 -6.59 -22.14
N ILE A 268 -2.73 -7.33 -22.31
CA ILE A 268 -2.81 -8.78 -22.08
C ILE A 268 -1.80 -9.51 -22.97
N SER A 269 -1.60 -9.04 -24.21
CA SER A 269 -0.59 -9.64 -25.10
C SER A 269 0.83 -9.58 -24.53
N LEU A 270 1.14 -8.54 -23.76
CA LEU A 270 2.42 -8.40 -23.06
C LEU A 270 2.47 -9.22 -21.77
N GLN A 271 1.35 -9.28 -21.03
CA GLN A 271 1.25 -10.13 -19.85
C GLN A 271 1.55 -11.59 -20.20
N ASP A 272 0.89 -12.12 -21.22
CA ASP A 272 1.07 -13.49 -21.70
C ASP A 272 2.49 -13.72 -22.22
N ARG A 273 3.02 -12.77 -23.01
CA ARG A 273 4.34 -12.86 -23.64
C ARG A 273 5.47 -12.99 -22.63
N TRP A 274 5.37 -12.30 -21.49
CA TRP A 274 6.41 -12.27 -20.46
C TRP A 274 6.12 -13.15 -19.25
N ASN A 275 5.01 -13.91 -19.28
CA ASN A 275 4.44 -14.58 -18.10
C ASN A 275 4.47 -13.61 -16.91
N TRP A 276 3.91 -12.43 -17.15
CA TRP A 276 4.09 -11.26 -16.31
C TRP A 276 3.36 -11.44 -14.98
N ASP A 277 4.05 -11.04 -13.92
CA ASP A 277 3.46 -10.81 -12.60
C ASP A 277 4.19 -9.62 -11.96
N THR A 278 3.49 -8.93 -11.08
CA THR A 278 3.91 -7.74 -10.36
C THR A 278 5.25 -7.91 -9.65
N GLY A 279 5.54 -9.07 -9.04
CA GLY A 279 6.72 -9.29 -8.20
C GLY A 279 7.90 -10.03 -8.85
N GLY A 280 7.84 -10.41 -10.13
CA GLY A 280 8.90 -11.19 -10.76
C GLY A 280 10.10 -10.37 -11.25
N THR A 281 11.13 -11.04 -11.78
CA THR A 281 12.27 -10.37 -12.43
C THR A 281 11.93 -10.03 -13.89
N PRO A 282 12.12 -8.78 -14.35
CA PRO A 282 11.81 -8.41 -15.73
C PRO A 282 12.78 -9.06 -16.71
N SER A 283 12.27 -9.44 -17.88
CA SER A 283 13.13 -9.91 -18.98
C SER A 283 13.84 -8.73 -19.66
N GLN A 284 14.91 -9.00 -20.41
CA GLN A 284 15.59 -7.95 -21.18
C GLN A 284 14.67 -7.29 -22.22
N GLU A 285 13.78 -8.08 -22.85
CA GLU A 285 12.79 -7.55 -23.79
C GLU A 285 11.78 -6.64 -23.09
N GLU A 286 11.28 -7.05 -21.92
CA GLU A 286 10.37 -6.24 -21.12
C GLU A 286 11.00 -4.89 -20.77
N VAL A 287 12.27 -4.89 -20.33
CA VAL A 287 13.02 -3.66 -20.02
C VAL A 287 13.15 -2.76 -21.25
N GLN A 288 13.45 -3.32 -22.42
CA GLN A 288 13.52 -2.54 -23.67
C GLN A 288 12.19 -1.86 -24.01
N TYR A 289 11.08 -2.58 -23.87
CA TYR A 289 9.74 -2.04 -24.11
C TYR A 289 9.39 -0.97 -23.08
N ALA A 290 9.70 -1.18 -21.81
CA ALA A 290 9.45 -0.23 -20.73
C ALA A 290 10.23 1.07 -20.91
N VAL A 291 11.51 0.98 -21.27
CA VAL A 291 12.35 2.15 -21.57
C VAL A 291 11.81 2.92 -22.77
N HIS A 292 11.39 2.22 -23.82
CA HIS A 292 10.75 2.84 -24.99
C HIS A 292 9.44 3.56 -24.60
N ASP A 293 8.58 2.93 -23.81
CA ASP A 293 7.35 3.53 -23.29
C ASP A 293 7.62 4.78 -22.46
N ALA A 294 8.56 4.72 -21.51
CA ALA A 294 8.93 5.86 -20.68
C ALA A 294 9.36 7.06 -21.54
N ASN A 295 10.15 6.82 -22.59
CA ASN A 295 10.56 7.83 -23.56
C ASN A 295 9.37 8.35 -24.40
N CYS A 296 8.45 7.48 -24.82
CA CYS A 296 7.23 7.88 -25.51
C CYS A 296 6.31 8.74 -24.63
N ARG A 297 6.15 8.42 -23.34
CA ARG A 297 5.33 9.22 -22.40
C ARG A 297 5.90 10.62 -22.17
N ARG A 298 7.23 10.75 -22.11
CA ARG A 298 7.90 12.06 -22.02
C ARG A 298 7.80 12.83 -23.33
N SER A 299 8.23 12.24 -24.44
CA SER A 299 8.29 12.93 -25.75
C SER A 299 6.93 13.29 -26.34
N SER A 300 5.88 12.54 -26.01
CA SER A 300 4.50 12.88 -26.39
C SER A 300 3.90 14.06 -25.61
N GLY A 301 4.52 14.42 -24.48
CA GLY A 301 3.98 15.39 -23.51
C GLY A 301 2.96 14.79 -22.54
N TRP A 302 2.70 13.48 -22.57
CA TRP A 302 1.73 12.83 -21.68
C TRP A 302 2.11 13.01 -20.20
N PHE A 303 3.36 12.72 -19.86
CA PHE A 303 3.83 12.77 -18.48
C PHE A 303 3.75 14.20 -17.90
N ASP A 304 4.07 15.21 -18.72
CA ASP A 304 4.04 16.62 -18.31
C ASP A 304 2.61 17.15 -18.20
N THR A 305 1.77 16.85 -19.19
CA THR A 305 0.36 17.25 -19.17
C THR A 305 -0.39 16.60 -18.02
N LEU A 306 -0.17 15.31 -17.77
CA LEU A 306 -0.82 14.59 -16.68
C LEU A 306 -0.48 15.19 -15.32
N TYR A 307 0.82 15.46 -15.08
CA TYR A 307 1.25 16.05 -13.82
C TYR A 307 0.65 17.45 -13.60
N GLU A 308 0.67 18.30 -14.62
CA GLU A 308 0.14 19.67 -14.51
C GLU A 308 -1.37 19.70 -14.25
N GLU A 309 -2.13 18.82 -14.92
CA GLU A 309 -3.58 18.72 -14.70
C GLU A 309 -3.92 18.09 -13.34
N GLU A 310 -3.19 17.07 -12.89
CA GLU A 310 -3.35 16.52 -11.54
C GLU A 310 -2.98 17.53 -10.46
N TRP A 311 -1.89 18.29 -10.67
CA TRP A 311 -1.49 19.36 -9.77
C TRP A 311 -2.61 20.37 -9.61
N LYS A 312 -3.13 20.88 -10.74
CA LYS A 312 -4.20 21.88 -10.74
C LYS A 312 -5.45 21.36 -10.04
N LEU A 313 -5.88 20.14 -10.33
CA LEU A 313 -7.00 19.50 -9.65
C LEU A 313 -6.80 19.44 -8.13
N CYS A 314 -5.62 19.01 -7.70
CA CYS A 314 -5.28 18.90 -6.29
C CYS A 314 -5.15 20.27 -5.60
N GLU A 315 -4.60 21.27 -6.29
CA GLU A 315 -4.45 22.65 -5.79
C GLU A 315 -5.81 23.32 -5.61
N GLU A 316 -6.68 23.22 -6.61
CA GLU A 316 -8.06 23.73 -6.54
C GLU A 316 -8.82 23.07 -5.39
N PHE A 317 -8.71 21.74 -5.24
CA PHE A 317 -9.34 20.99 -4.17
C PHE A 317 -8.86 21.43 -2.78
N VAL A 318 -7.55 21.45 -2.54
CA VAL A 318 -6.98 21.84 -1.24
C VAL A 318 -7.31 23.29 -0.91
N THR A 319 -7.30 24.17 -1.90
CA THR A 319 -7.66 25.58 -1.69
C THR A 319 -9.13 25.74 -1.30
N ALA A 320 -10.04 25.02 -1.96
CA ALA A 320 -11.47 25.06 -1.68
C ALA A 320 -11.85 24.42 -0.32
N HIS A 321 -11.14 23.35 0.08
CA HIS A 321 -11.50 22.53 1.25
C HIS A 321 -10.54 22.68 2.44
N ARG A 322 -9.64 23.67 2.43
CA ARG A 322 -8.59 23.86 3.46
C ARG A 322 -9.11 23.76 4.89
N ALA A 323 -10.23 24.41 5.19
CA ALA A 323 -10.81 24.39 6.53
C ALA A 323 -11.37 23.02 6.93
N GLU A 324 -11.97 22.29 5.98
CA GLU A 324 -12.51 20.95 6.20
C GLU A 324 -11.41 19.88 6.29
N LEU A 325 -10.25 20.12 5.68
CA LEU A 325 -9.07 19.24 5.72
C LEU A 325 -8.17 19.50 6.94
N ALA A 326 -8.31 20.63 7.62
CA ALA A 326 -7.48 20.96 8.79
C ALA A 326 -7.58 19.91 9.93
N PRO A 327 -8.76 19.36 10.28
CA PRO A 327 -8.87 18.29 11.28
C PRO A 327 -8.14 17.00 10.87
N LEU A 328 -8.14 16.66 9.58
CA LEU A 328 -7.41 15.50 9.06
C LEU A 328 -5.89 15.67 9.28
N LEU A 329 -5.37 16.84 8.95
CA LEU A 329 -3.95 17.13 9.12
C LEU A 329 -3.53 17.10 10.59
N GLU A 330 -4.38 17.61 11.49
CA GLU A 330 -4.11 17.58 12.92
C GLU A 330 -4.12 16.15 13.49
N ARG A 331 -5.08 15.33 13.05
CA ARG A 331 -5.12 13.89 13.38
C ARG A 331 -3.83 13.19 12.96
N GLN A 332 -3.36 13.44 11.75
CA GLN A 332 -2.09 12.89 11.25
C GLN A 332 -0.89 13.36 12.07
N ARG A 333 -0.82 14.64 12.46
CA ARG A 333 0.24 15.12 13.36
C ARG A 333 0.23 14.40 14.71
N GLN A 334 -0.95 14.15 15.25
CA GLN A 334 -1.08 13.42 16.51
C GLN A 334 -0.64 11.96 16.37
N HIS A 335 -0.98 11.29 15.26
CA HIS A 335 -0.51 9.93 14.98
C HIS A 335 1.01 9.87 14.81
N VAL A 336 1.61 10.83 14.09
CA VAL A 336 3.08 10.96 13.98
C VAL A 336 3.70 11.12 15.37
N LYS A 337 3.16 12.01 16.22
CA LYS A 337 3.66 12.21 17.58
C LYS A 337 3.63 10.90 18.40
N ASN A 338 2.51 10.20 18.40
CA ASN A 338 2.37 8.94 19.13
C ASN A 338 3.35 7.87 18.61
N ALA A 339 3.52 7.78 17.29
CA ALA A 339 4.48 6.88 16.65
C ALA A 339 5.93 7.23 17.03
N THR A 340 6.28 8.52 17.04
CA THR A 340 7.61 8.99 17.48
C THR A 340 7.88 8.60 18.93
N GLU A 341 6.91 8.76 19.84
CA GLU A 341 7.05 8.35 21.24
C GLU A 341 7.33 6.84 21.37
N VAL A 342 6.64 6.00 20.58
CA VAL A 342 6.90 4.56 20.51
C VAL A 342 8.31 4.25 20.05
N TYR A 343 8.79 4.92 18.99
CA TYR A 343 10.16 4.71 18.51
C TYR A 343 11.21 5.05 19.58
N LEU A 344 11.04 6.20 20.25
CA LEU A 344 11.98 6.67 21.29
C LEU A 344 12.04 5.71 22.48
N GLU A 345 10.89 5.23 22.96
CA GLU A 345 10.83 4.26 24.07
C GLU A 345 11.49 2.93 23.73
N ASN A 346 11.51 2.55 22.45
CA ASN A 346 12.12 1.32 21.95
C ASN A 346 13.58 1.53 21.48
N GLY A 347 14.19 2.67 21.81
CA GLY A 347 15.62 2.91 21.61
C GLY A 347 16.01 3.38 20.20
N TYR A 348 15.04 3.71 19.34
CA TYR A 348 15.30 4.35 18.05
C TYR A 348 15.41 5.86 18.27
N GLY A 349 16.52 6.51 17.87
CA GLY A 349 16.72 7.96 18.05
C GLY A 349 17.80 8.38 19.06
N GLN A 350 18.74 7.50 19.42
CA GLN A 350 19.98 7.86 20.13
C GLN A 350 21.14 8.18 19.17
#